data_AF-A0A9X8H4I1-F1
#
_entry.id   AF-A0A9X8H4I1-F1
#
_cell.length_a   1.000
_cell.length_b   1.000
_cell.length_c   1.000
_cell.angle_alpha   90.00
_cell.angle_beta   90.00
_cell.angle_gamma   90.00
#
_symmetry.space_group_name_H-M   'P 1'
#
loop_
_entity.id
_entity.type
_entity.pdbx_description
1 polymer ?
#
loop_
_entity_poly.entity_id
_entity_poly.type
_entity_poly.pdbx_seq_one_letter_code
_entity_poly.pdbx_strand_id
1 'polypeptide(L)'
;MATPREFLTSARWHTGGAYTCMRVTGEHIHLWEFHYRRLGVLDSQVEGLHKQIVDGVRSHAPSDSTATWMVTVLCADNSFLIHVYKMPGLRLDDKGDVLPIDVLVHGAPRARAHVKHVQWIQDRVPIEEYARSFATSVGLKEPFGEVVLQRCSTNADTTPRTELLEGLITNFFV
;
A
#
# COMPACT_ATOMS: atom_id res chain seq x y z
N MET A 1 -15.11 2.98 -10.70
CA MET A 1 -13.69 2.64 -10.93
C MET A 1 -13.29 1.68 -9.83
N ALA A 2 -12.68 0.54 -10.16
CA ALA A 2 -12.27 -0.44 -9.15
C ALA A 2 -11.27 0.21 -8.18
N THR A 3 -11.27 -0.20 -6.92
CA THR A 3 -10.21 0.15 -5.97
C THR A 3 -8.91 -0.57 -6.35
N PRO A 4 -7.73 -0.10 -5.88
CA PRO A 4 -6.48 -0.84 -6.09
C PRO A 4 -6.53 -2.27 -5.56
N ARG A 5 -7.23 -2.50 -4.45
CA ARG A 5 -7.41 -3.85 -3.90
C ARG A 5 -8.16 -4.73 -4.89
N GLU A 6 -9.31 -4.25 -5.39
CA GLU A 6 -10.13 -4.96 -6.37
C GLU A 6 -9.36 -5.21 -7.67
N PHE A 7 -8.62 -4.22 -8.18
CA PHE A 7 -7.74 -4.39 -9.34
C PHE A 7 -6.71 -5.51 -9.12
N LEU A 8 -6.00 -5.49 -8.01
CA LEU A 8 -4.95 -6.46 -7.71
C LEU A 8 -5.50 -7.87 -7.46
N THR A 9 -6.71 -8.00 -6.90
CA THR A 9 -7.31 -9.32 -6.64
C THR A 9 -8.11 -9.88 -7.82
N SER A 10 -8.51 -9.04 -8.79
CA SER A 10 -9.26 -9.46 -9.97
C SER A 10 -8.38 -9.75 -11.18
N ALA A 11 -7.16 -9.21 -11.23
CA ALA A 11 -6.21 -9.56 -12.28
C ALA A 11 -5.93 -11.08 -12.26
N ARG A 12 -5.72 -11.65 -13.44
CA ARG A 12 -5.35 -13.06 -13.62
C ARG A 12 -3.93 -13.10 -14.14
N TRP A 13 -3.07 -13.89 -13.50
CA TRP A 13 -1.68 -14.08 -13.92
C TRP A 13 -1.18 -15.48 -13.53
N HIS A 14 -0.15 -15.95 -14.22
CA HIS A 14 0.48 -17.25 -13.95
C HIS A 14 1.76 -17.11 -13.12
N THR A 15 2.50 -16.03 -13.33
CA THR A 15 3.82 -15.77 -12.72
C THR A 15 3.94 -14.29 -12.29
N GLY A 16 4.74 -14.04 -11.26
CA GLY A 16 4.90 -12.70 -10.69
C GLY A 16 3.87 -12.40 -9.60
N GLY A 17 3.40 -11.16 -9.52
CA GLY A 17 2.52 -10.68 -8.44
C GLY A 17 3.14 -9.58 -7.56
N ALA A 18 4.33 -9.10 -7.91
CA ALA A 18 4.92 -7.91 -7.29
C ALA A 18 4.18 -6.66 -7.79
N TYR A 19 3.85 -5.74 -6.90
CA TYR A 19 3.18 -4.51 -7.27
C TYR A 19 3.72 -3.30 -6.52
N THR A 20 3.44 -2.12 -7.02
CA THR A 20 3.72 -0.86 -6.32
C THR A 20 2.54 0.08 -6.46
N CYS A 21 2.38 0.98 -5.50
CA CYS A 21 1.42 2.08 -5.58
C CYS A 21 2.22 3.36 -5.46
N MET A 22 2.01 4.29 -6.38
CA MET A 22 2.75 5.54 -6.47
C MET A 22 1.80 6.72 -6.61
N ARG A 23 2.30 7.89 -6.25
CA ARG A 23 1.61 9.16 -6.44
C ARG A 23 2.07 9.78 -7.76
N VAL A 24 1.13 10.25 -8.56
CA VAL A 24 1.40 10.98 -9.81
C VAL A 24 0.65 12.32 -9.80
N THR A 25 1.36 13.40 -10.13
CA THR A 25 0.79 14.75 -10.22
C THR A 25 1.18 15.34 -11.58
N GLY A 26 0.20 15.56 -12.46
CA GLY A 26 0.47 15.84 -13.87
C GLY A 26 1.31 14.72 -14.50
N GLU A 27 2.53 15.06 -14.91
CA GLU A 27 3.51 14.12 -15.49
C GLU A 27 4.56 13.64 -14.48
N HIS A 28 4.56 14.19 -13.27
CA HIS A 28 5.56 13.87 -12.25
C HIS A 28 5.15 12.63 -11.44
N ILE A 29 5.99 11.60 -11.49
CA ILE A 29 5.87 10.41 -10.64
C ILE A 29 6.75 10.59 -9.39
N HIS A 30 6.10 10.70 -8.22
CA HIS A 30 6.82 10.87 -6.95
C HIS A 30 7.62 9.61 -6.62
N LEU A 31 8.88 9.78 -6.23
CA LEU A 31 9.80 8.68 -5.88
C LEU A 31 9.96 7.63 -7.00
N TRP A 32 10.01 8.07 -8.26
CA TRP A 32 10.07 7.17 -9.42
C TRP A 32 11.16 6.09 -9.31
N GLU A 33 12.38 6.49 -8.95
CA GLU A 33 13.53 5.57 -8.81
C GLU A 33 13.28 4.45 -7.80
N PHE A 34 12.68 4.80 -6.66
CA PHE A 34 12.30 3.82 -5.65
C PHE A 34 11.27 2.82 -6.21
N HIS A 35 10.28 3.30 -6.96
CA HIS A 35 9.20 2.47 -7.47
C HIS A 35 9.64 1.48 -8.55
N TYR A 36 10.40 1.91 -9.57
CA TYR A 36 10.82 0.99 -10.64
C TYR A 36 11.85 -0.03 -10.14
N ARG A 37 12.76 0.35 -9.23
CA ARG A 37 13.72 -0.57 -8.62
C ARG A 37 13.02 -1.62 -7.76
N ARG A 38 12.05 -1.19 -6.95
CA ARG A 38 11.27 -2.12 -6.11
C ARG A 38 10.50 -3.16 -6.93
N LEU A 39 10.07 -2.79 -8.14
CA LEU A 39 9.41 -3.72 -9.07
C LEU A 39 10.39 -4.62 -9.85
N GLY A 40 11.70 -4.38 -9.76
CA GLY A 40 12.71 -5.10 -10.55
C GLY A 40 12.64 -4.80 -12.05
N VAL A 41 12.24 -3.58 -12.42
CA VAL A 41 12.16 -3.15 -13.83
C VAL A 41 13.57 -3.09 -14.43
N LEU A 42 13.77 -3.66 -15.61
CA LEU A 42 15.03 -3.56 -16.33
C LEU A 42 15.25 -2.13 -16.83
N ASP A 43 16.49 -1.64 -16.84
CA ASP A 43 16.82 -0.27 -17.28
C ASP A 43 16.25 0.05 -18.67
N SER A 44 16.31 -0.91 -19.59
CA SER A 44 15.74 -0.80 -20.94
C SER A 44 14.22 -0.57 -21.00
N GLN A 45 13.49 -0.89 -19.93
CA GLN A 45 12.03 -0.78 -19.84
C GLN A 45 11.57 0.46 -19.05
N VAL A 46 12.49 1.14 -18.35
CA VAL A 46 12.16 2.24 -17.43
C VAL A 46 11.43 3.38 -18.14
N GLU A 47 11.97 3.88 -19.25
CA GLU A 47 11.36 4.98 -20.01
C GLU A 47 9.99 4.58 -20.58
N GLY A 48 9.87 3.36 -21.09
CA GLY A 48 8.62 2.83 -21.62
C GLY A 48 7.53 2.73 -20.55
N LEU A 49 7.86 2.21 -19.38
CA LEU A 49 6.92 2.12 -18.26
C LEU A 49 6.52 3.51 -17.73
N HIS A 50 7.49 4.43 -17.60
CA HIS A 50 7.20 5.82 -17.21
C HIS A 50 6.17 6.45 -18.14
N LYS A 51 6.37 6.32 -19.45
CA LYS A 51 5.43 6.85 -20.46
C LYS A 51 4.04 6.23 -20.32
N GLN A 52 3.94 4.91 -20.17
CA GLN A 52 2.65 4.23 -20.01
C GLN A 52 1.88 4.72 -18.76
N ILE A 53 2.59 4.97 -17.65
CA ILE A 53 1.99 5.51 -16.42
C ILE A 53 1.44 6.91 -16.65
N VAL A 54 2.24 7.81 -17.24
CA VAL A 54 1.83 9.20 -17.51
C VAL A 54 0.65 9.24 -18.49
N ASP A 55 0.71 8.47 -19.56
CA ASP A 55 -0.38 8.39 -20.54
C ASP A 55 -1.67 7.83 -19.91
N GLY A 56 -1.54 6.85 -19.01
CA GLY A 56 -2.66 6.32 -18.23
C GLY A 56 -3.29 7.37 -17.29
N VAL A 57 -2.50 8.26 -16.69
CA VAL A 57 -3.04 9.37 -15.88
C VAL A 57 -3.71 10.43 -16.77
N ARG A 58 -3.10 10.77 -17.91
CA ARG A 58 -3.66 11.73 -18.88
C ARG A 58 -5.01 11.30 -19.45
N SER A 59 -5.28 10.00 -19.55
CA SER A 59 -6.60 9.52 -19.98
C SER A 59 -7.71 9.76 -18.94
N HIS A 60 -7.34 10.08 -17.69
CA HIS A 60 -8.27 10.33 -16.58
C HIS A 60 -8.34 11.81 -16.17
N ALA A 61 -7.32 12.60 -16.48
CA ALA A 61 -7.27 14.04 -16.21
C ALA A 61 -6.49 14.78 -17.30
N PRO A 62 -6.88 16.02 -17.67
CA PRO A 62 -6.07 16.86 -18.55
C PRO A 62 -4.65 17.06 -17.99
N SER A 63 -3.68 17.28 -18.89
CA SER A 63 -2.26 17.53 -18.56
C SER A 63 -2.05 18.65 -17.53
N ASP A 64 -2.94 19.65 -17.55
CA ASP A 64 -2.83 20.86 -16.75
C ASP A 64 -3.49 20.70 -15.36
N SER A 65 -3.92 19.48 -15.03
CA SER A 65 -4.55 19.18 -13.75
C SER A 65 -3.51 19.13 -12.63
N THR A 66 -3.75 19.89 -11.56
CA THR A 66 -3.03 19.78 -10.28
C THR A 66 -3.52 18.60 -9.44
N ALA A 67 -4.52 17.85 -9.93
CA ALA A 67 -5.04 16.69 -9.23
C ALA A 67 -3.95 15.62 -9.12
N THR A 68 -3.93 15.00 -7.95
CA THR A 68 -3.00 13.92 -7.66
C THR A 68 -3.72 12.59 -7.81
N TRP A 69 -3.03 11.63 -8.43
CA TRP A 69 -3.54 10.31 -8.75
C TRP A 69 -2.70 9.25 -8.05
N MET A 70 -3.37 8.18 -7.63
CA MET A 70 -2.72 6.95 -7.20
C MET A 70 -2.64 6.01 -8.40
N VAL A 71 -1.42 5.65 -8.80
CA VAL A 71 -1.19 4.64 -9.84
C VAL A 71 -0.70 3.37 -9.18
N THR A 72 -1.39 2.26 -9.46
CA THR A 72 -0.98 0.92 -9.05
C THR A 72 -0.44 0.18 -10.27
N VAL A 73 0.79 -0.31 -10.16
CA VAL A 73 1.46 -1.08 -11.21
C VAL A 73 1.71 -2.49 -10.69
N LEU A 74 1.18 -3.49 -11.39
CA LEU A 74 1.39 -4.90 -11.12
C LEU A 74 2.34 -5.47 -12.18
N CYS A 75 3.43 -6.08 -11.73
CA CYS A 75 4.38 -6.83 -12.55
C CYS A 75 3.98 -8.31 -12.55
N ALA A 76 3.51 -8.80 -13.69
CA ALA A 76 3.02 -10.16 -13.86
C ALA A 76 3.17 -10.63 -15.31
N ASP A 77 3.48 -11.91 -15.50
CA ASP A 77 3.62 -12.55 -16.82
C ASP A 77 4.50 -11.75 -17.81
N ASN A 78 5.63 -11.23 -17.32
CA ASN A 78 6.57 -10.38 -18.06
C ASN A 78 5.97 -9.08 -18.62
N SER A 79 4.88 -8.59 -18.01
CA SER A 79 4.17 -7.37 -18.40
C SER A 79 3.84 -6.50 -17.20
N PHE A 80 3.45 -5.25 -17.48
CA PHE A 80 2.98 -4.30 -16.47
C PHE A 80 1.50 -4.02 -16.68
N LEU A 81 0.70 -4.30 -15.65
CA LEU A 81 -0.70 -3.91 -15.61
C LEU A 81 -0.82 -2.62 -14.78
N ILE A 82 -1.45 -1.60 -15.35
CA ILE A 82 -1.52 -0.26 -14.77
C ILE A 82 -2.97 0.06 -14.42
N HIS A 83 -3.18 0.52 -13.20
CA HIS A 83 -4.48 0.98 -12.73
C HIS A 83 -4.34 2.38 -12.12
N VAL A 84 -5.18 3.30 -12.59
CA VAL A 84 -5.22 4.67 -12.12
C VAL A 84 -6.45 4.84 -11.23
N TYR A 85 -6.26 5.44 -10.06
CA TYR A 85 -7.33 5.70 -9.09
C TYR A 85 -7.16 7.10 -8.50
N LYS A 86 -8.29 7.74 -8.12
CA LYS A 86 -8.25 9.02 -7.42
C LYS A 86 -7.44 8.89 -6.13
N MET A 87 -6.47 9.77 -5.89
CA MET A 87 -5.65 9.71 -4.68
C MET A 87 -6.54 9.88 -3.43
N PRO A 88 -6.51 8.93 -2.48
CA PRO A 88 -7.20 9.09 -1.20
C PRO A 88 -6.61 10.28 -0.43
N GLY A 89 -7.47 11.11 0.13
CA GLY A 89 -7.08 12.23 0.99
C GLY A 89 -6.86 11.78 2.43
N LEU A 90 -6.08 12.57 3.18
CA LEU A 90 -6.04 12.47 4.64
C LEU A 90 -7.33 13.04 5.23
N ARG A 91 -7.71 12.55 6.41
CA ARG A 91 -8.80 13.16 7.19
C ARG A 91 -8.25 14.40 7.87
N LEU A 92 -8.88 15.53 7.64
CA LEU A 92 -8.50 16.82 8.22
C LEU A 92 -9.62 17.29 9.16
N ASP A 93 -9.24 18.04 10.20
CA ASP A 93 -10.19 18.77 11.04
C ASP A 93 -10.62 20.10 10.38
N ASP A 94 -11.46 20.88 11.07
CA ASP A 94 -11.97 22.16 10.58
C ASP A 94 -10.87 23.23 10.38
N LYS A 95 -9.68 23.01 10.95
CA LYS A 95 -8.51 23.90 10.82
C LYS A 95 -7.57 23.45 9.70
N GLY A 96 -7.81 22.29 9.11
CA GLY A 96 -6.95 21.67 8.10
C GLY A 96 -5.82 20.82 8.70
N ASP A 97 -5.84 20.56 10.00
CA ASP A 97 -4.87 19.69 10.68
C ASP A 97 -5.22 18.21 10.45
N VAL A 98 -4.21 17.36 10.31
CA VAL A 98 -4.43 15.91 10.10
C VAL A 98 -4.99 15.28 11.37
N LEU A 99 -6.15 14.63 11.25
CA LEU A 99 -6.79 13.94 12.36
C LEU A 99 -6.00 12.68 12.76
N PRO A 100 -5.75 12.47 14.06
CA PRO A 100 -5.12 11.24 14.54
C PRO A 100 -6.02 10.04 14.28
N ILE A 101 -5.41 8.87 14.23
CA ILE A 101 -6.11 7.58 14.06
C ILE A 101 -5.76 6.66 15.22
N ASP A 102 -6.73 5.86 15.64
CA ASP A 102 -6.46 4.76 16.56
C ASP A 102 -5.74 3.63 15.82
N VAL A 103 -4.72 3.06 16.46
CA VAL A 103 -3.89 1.99 15.91
C VAL A 103 -3.95 0.77 16.83
N LEU A 104 -4.09 -0.40 16.23
CA LEU A 104 -4.03 -1.68 16.94
C LEU A 104 -2.67 -2.34 16.75
N VAL A 105 -2.02 -2.78 17.82
CA VAL A 105 -0.82 -3.63 17.72
C VAL A 105 -1.26 -5.09 17.70
N HIS A 106 -1.25 -5.71 16.52
CA HIS A 106 -1.69 -7.09 16.32
C HIS A 106 -1.13 -7.68 15.02
N GLY A 107 -1.03 -9.01 14.96
CA GLY A 107 -0.60 -9.73 13.77
C GLY A 107 0.89 -10.04 13.77
N ALA A 108 1.22 -11.15 13.12
CA ALA A 108 2.57 -11.68 13.00
C ALA A 108 3.35 -10.95 11.89
N PRO A 109 4.69 -11.05 11.86
CA PRO A 109 5.50 -10.51 10.78
C PRO A 109 5.09 -11.07 9.42
N ARG A 110 5.18 -10.24 8.39
CA ARG A 110 4.90 -10.65 7.01
C ARG A 110 5.90 -11.69 6.51
N ALA A 111 5.39 -12.71 5.83
CA ALA A 111 6.22 -13.52 4.94
C ALA A 111 6.74 -12.63 3.80
N ARG A 112 8.06 -12.65 3.56
CA ARG A 112 8.73 -11.87 2.48
C ARG A 112 8.46 -10.36 2.55
N ALA A 113 8.66 -9.73 3.70
CA ALA A 113 8.46 -8.29 3.92
C ALA A 113 9.15 -7.37 2.88
N HIS A 114 10.26 -7.82 2.29
CA HIS A 114 11.01 -7.08 1.27
C HIS A 114 10.29 -6.92 -0.09
N VAL A 115 9.27 -7.73 -0.37
CA VAL A 115 8.47 -7.63 -1.62
C VAL A 115 7.05 -7.20 -1.29
N LYS A 116 6.55 -6.20 -2.03
CA LYS A 116 5.12 -5.87 -2.00
C LYS A 116 4.40 -6.79 -2.98
N HIS A 117 3.80 -7.85 -2.46
CA HIS A 117 3.22 -8.92 -3.26
C HIS A 117 1.72 -9.00 -3.05
N VAL A 118 0.95 -9.27 -4.11
CA VAL A 118 -0.52 -9.43 -4.09
C VAL A 118 -1.00 -10.44 -3.05
N GLN A 119 -0.20 -11.46 -2.77
CA GLN A 119 -0.46 -12.45 -1.70
C GLN A 119 -0.75 -11.78 -0.35
N TRP A 120 -0.07 -10.68 -0.04
CA TRP A 120 -0.26 -9.94 1.22
C TRP A 120 -1.69 -9.41 1.39
N ILE A 121 -2.41 -9.15 0.29
CA ILE A 121 -3.80 -8.71 0.34
C ILE A 121 -4.71 -9.81 0.90
N GLN A 122 -4.39 -11.08 0.64
CA GLN A 122 -5.11 -12.23 1.17
C GLN A 122 -4.64 -12.53 2.60
N ASP A 123 -3.32 -12.55 2.81
CA ASP A 123 -2.71 -12.91 4.10
C ASP A 123 -3.14 -11.99 5.24
N ARG A 124 -3.44 -10.71 4.94
CA ARG A 124 -3.89 -9.74 5.94
C ARG A 124 -5.40 -9.75 6.21
N VAL A 125 -6.22 -10.47 5.44
CA VAL A 125 -7.68 -10.52 5.66
C VAL A 125 -8.04 -10.92 7.10
N PRO A 126 -7.47 -12.01 7.67
CA PRO A 126 -7.79 -12.39 9.04
C PRO A 126 -7.39 -11.32 10.08
N ILE A 127 -6.33 -10.56 9.80
CA ILE A 127 -5.86 -9.46 10.67
C ILE A 127 -6.83 -8.28 10.60
N GLU A 128 -7.27 -7.91 9.40
CA GLU A 128 -8.28 -6.85 9.18
C GLU A 128 -9.63 -7.21 9.84
N GLU A 129 -10.04 -8.48 9.74
CA GLU A 129 -11.28 -8.98 10.37
C GLU A 129 -11.20 -8.96 11.90
N TYR A 130 -10.08 -9.42 12.47
CA TYR A 130 -9.85 -9.33 13.91
C TYR A 130 -9.87 -7.88 14.38
N ALA A 131 -9.15 -6.98 13.71
CA ALA A 131 -9.09 -5.57 14.08
C ALA A 131 -10.48 -4.92 14.07
N ARG A 132 -11.32 -5.24 13.07
CA ARG A 132 -12.71 -4.75 13.01
C ARG A 132 -13.55 -5.28 14.17
N SER A 133 -13.48 -6.57 14.45
CA SER A 133 -14.20 -7.19 15.56
C SER A 133 -13.76 -6.61 16.91
N PHE A 134 -12.46 -6.44 17.10
CA PHE A 134 -11.89 -5.88 18.32
C PHE A 134 -12.32 -4.43 18.53
N ALA A 135 -12.30 -3.59 17.48
CA ALA A 135 -12.77 -2.21 17.55
C ALA A 135 -14.22 -2.13 18.07
N THR A 136 -15.11 -2.99 17.57
CA THR A 136 -16.49 -3.09 18.06
C THR A 136 -16.54 -3.52 19.53
N SER A 137 -15.71 -4.50 19.93
CA SER A 137 -15.70 -5.01 21.31
C SER A 137 -15.26 -3.97 22.35
N VAL A 138 -14.42 -3.00 21.96
CA VAL A 138 -13.96 -1.91 22.83
C VAL A 138 -14.78 -0.62 22.67
N GLY A 139 -15.87 -0.66 21.89
CA GLY A 139 -16.79 0.47 21.73
C GLY A 139 -16.31 1.59 20.80
N LEU A 140 -15.33 1.33 19.93
CA LEU A 140 -14.95 2.29 18.90
C LEU A 140 -16.06 2.43 17.86
N LYS A 141 -16.38 3.67 17.49
CA LYS A 141 -17.38 3.99 16.46
C LYS A 141 -16.88 3.71 15.05
N GLU A 142 -15.57 3.74 14.87
CA GLU A 142 -14.89 3.48 13.61
C GLU A 142 -13.87 2.36 13.80
N PRO A 143 -13.53 1.59 12.75
CA PRO A 143 -12.40 0.66 12.80
C PRO A 143 -11.09 1.39 13.11
N PHE A 144 -10.12 0.66 13.67
CA PHE A 144 -8.73 1.14 13.74
C PHE A 144 -8.26 1.63 12.37
N GLY A 145 -7.58 2.77 12.33
CA GLY A 145 -7.08 3.35 11.10
C GLY A 145 -5.87 2.61 10.52
N GLU A 146 -5.14 1.86 11.36
CA GLU A 146 -4.05 0.98 10.95
C GLU A 146 -3.85 -0.15 11.98
N VAL A 147 -3.26 -1.26 11.54
CA VAL A 147 -2.78 -2.33 12.42
C VAL A 147 -1.27 -2.44 12.27
N VAL A 148 -0.54 -2.29 13.38
CA VAL A 148 0.92 -2.46 13.45
C VAL A 148 1.25 -3.89 13.82
N LEU A 149 2.03 -4.54 12.95
CA LEU A 149 2.50 -5.90 13.17
C LEU A 149 3.56 -5.91 14.26
N GLN A 150 3.62 -7.01 15.01
CA GLN A 150 4.56 -7.16 16.10
C GLN A 150 5.28 -8.50 16.09
N ARG A 151 6.43 -8.55 16.76
CA ARG A 151 7.13 -9.78 17.12
C ARG A 151 7.39 -9.79 18.62
N CYS A 152 6.81 -10.77 19.31
CA CYS A 152 7.16 -11.04 20.70
C CYS A 152 8.40 -11.94 20.72
N SER A 153 9.44 -11.52 21.44
CA SER A 153 10.61 -12.36 21.71
C SER A 153 10.68 -12.69 23.20
N THR A 154 10.83 -13.98 23.48
CA THR A 154 11.20 -14.49 24.79
C THR A 154 12.65 -14.96 24.68
N ASN A 155 13.61 -14.05 24.85
CA ASN A 155 15.01 -14.49 25.01
C ASN A 155 15.16 -15.17 26.39
N ALA A 156 16.09 -16.11 26.47
CA ALA A 156 16.35 -16.93 27.65
C ALA A 156 16.70 -16.13 28.93
N ASP A 157 17.05 -14.84 28.80
CA ASP A 157 17.28 -13.90 29.91
C ASP A 157 16.18 -12.83 30.03
N THR A 158 15.08 -13.24 30.69
CA THR A 158 14.27 -12.51 31.68
C THR A 158 13.52 -11.19 31.37
N THR A 159 13.32 -10.75 30.13
CA THR A 159 12.26 -9.74 29.87
C THR A 159 11.57 -9.97 28.52
N PRO A 160 10.24 -10.21 28.51
CA PRO A 160 9.47 -10.22 27.27
C PRO A 160 9.64 -8.89 26.55
N ARG A 161 10.06 -8.93 25.28
CA ARG A 161 10.14 -7.74 24.42
C ARG A 161 9.18 -7.85 23.26
N THR A 162 8.42 -6.80 23.04
CA THR A 162 7.59 -6.60 21.85
C THR A 162 8.32 -5.68 20.89
N GLU A 163 8.74 -6.22 19.76
CA GLU A 163 9.27 -5.46 18.63
C GLU A 163 8.11 -4.99 17.74
N LEU A 164 7.99 -3.69 17.53
CA LEU A 164 7.04 -3.10 16.57
C LEU A 164 7.66 -3.11 15.17
N LEU A 165 6.89 -3.52 14.17
CA LEU A 165 7.37 -3.69 12.80
C LEU A 165 6.75 -2.63 11.87
N GLU A 166 6.02 -3.05 10.84
CA GLU A 166 5.32 -2.21 9.87
C GLU A 166 3.80 -2.27 10.10
N GLY A 167 3.07 -1.32 9.53
CA GLY A 167 1.61 -1.40 9.38
C GLY A 167 1.21 -2.36 8.26
N LEU A 168 -0.10 -2.56 8.05
CA LEU A 168 -0.57 -3.42 6.97
C LEU A 168 -0.24 -2.86 5.58
N ILE A 169 -0.19 -1.53 5.47
CA ILE A 169 0.15 -0.83 4.21
C ILE A 169 1.13 0.33 4.41
N THR A 170 1.65 0.53 5.63
CA THR A 170 2.49 1.66 6.02
C THR A 170 3.78 1.21 6.70
N ASN A 171 4.80 2.07 6.68
CA ASN A 171 5.96 1.95 7.56
C ASN A 171 5.69 2.74 8.85
N PHE A 172 6.39 2.38 9.93
CA PHE A 172 6.25 2.99 11.26
C PHE A 172 7.45 3.92 11.56
N PHE A 173 7.18 5.14 12.03
CA PHE A 173 8.18 6.15 12.40
C PHE A 173 7.77 6.78 13.74
N VAL A 174 8.73 6.98 14.66
CA VAL A 174 8.54 7.57 16.00
C VAL A 174 9.43 8.79 16.15
#